data_AF-A0A2E9FUP1-F1
#
_entry.id   AF-A0A2E9FUP1-F1
#
_cell.length_a   1.000
_cell.length_b   1.000
_cell.length_c   1.000
_cell.angle_alpha   90.00
_cell.angle_beta   90.00
_cell.angle_gamma   90.00
#
_symmetry.space_group_name_H-M   'P 1'
#
loop_
_entity.id
_entity.type
_entity.pdbx_description
1 polymer ?
#
loop_
_entity_poly.entity_id
_entity_poly.type
_entity_poly.pdbx_seq_one_letter_code
_entity_poly.pdbx_strand_id
1 'polypeptide(L)'
;FTRNTQFKDFKVNKSYFSEIISYLGFTGYINPITLESNINYNIPIISLPTTISHEIAHQIGYSSESKANYYAIKSTISNNNNFIKYSGSLLALQYIISELQYSDSDYLKLKLSEINKGVLKNIEEKRKFNFKYKNPIEPYVKKLYDIFLKKNNQVHGIRSYNMVVGLLIEDYYQSKIKTSKLDSN
;
A
#
# COMPACT_ATOMS: atom_id res chain seq x y z
N PHE A 1 -17.55 23.09 -18.67
CA PHE A 1 -16.56 22.14 -19.24
C PHE A 1 -16.74 20.77 -18.61
N THR A 2 -17.65 19.96 -19.11
CA THR A 2 -17.78 18.55 -18.75
C THR A 2 -16.71 17.78 -19.51
N ARG A 3 -15.57 17.48 -18.86
CA ARG A 3 -14.59 16.56 -19.44
C ARG A 3 -15.20 15.16 -19.42
N ASN A 4 -15.69 14.73 -20.57
CA ASN A 4 -16.03 13.35 -20.86
C ASN A 4 -14.71 12.58 -21.03
N THR A 5 -13.94 12.40 -19.94
CA THR A 5 -12.80 11.49 -19.97
C THR A 5 -13.34 10.08 -19.82
N GLN A 6 -13.52 9.37 -20.93
CA GLN A 6 -13.37 7.92 -20.89
C GLN A 6 -12.05 7.65 -20.18
N PHE A 7 -12.09 7.04 -18.99
CA PHE A 7 -10.89 6.56 -18.35
C PHE A 7 -10.25 5.57 -19.31
N LYS A 8 -9.05 5.90 -19.79
CA LYS A 8 -8.19 4.98 -20.53
C LYS A 8 -7.94 3.79 -19.60
N ASP A 9 -8.06 2.56 -20.09
CA ASP A 9 -7.74 1.37 -19.30
C ASP A 9 -6.35 1.53 -18.69
N PHE A 10 -6.27 1.47 -17.36
CA PHE A 10 -5.01 1.50 -16.62
C PHE A 10 -4.28 0.19 -16.89
N LYS A 11 -3.31 0.23 -17.80
CA LYS A 11 -2.58 -0.97 -18.19
C LYS A 11 -1.62 -1.39 -17.08
N VAL A 12 -1.82 -2.63 -16.64
CA VAL A 12 -1.04 -3.31 -15.60
C VAL A 12 -0.45 -4.58 -16.18
N ASN A 13 0.87 -4.66 -16.19
CA ASN A 13 1.62 -5.77 -16.75
C ASN A 13 2.25 -6.63 -15.65
N LYS A 14 2.49 -7.90 -15.96
CA LYS A 14 3.44 -8.71 -15.20
C LYS A 14 4.86 -8.22 -15.50
N SER A 15 5.65 -7.96 -14.46
CA SER A 15 7.05 -7.56 -14.63
C SER A 15 7.89 -8.75 -15.14
N TYR A 16 8.58 -8.56 -16.27
CA TYR A 16 9.62 -9.47 -16.75
C TYR A 16 10.84 -9.51 -15.81
N PHE A 17 10.99 -8.51 -14.94
CA PHE A 17 12.10 -8.37 -14.01
C PHE A 17 11.69 -8.64 -12.56
N SER A 18 10.62 -9.42 -12.35
CA SER A 18 10.05 -9.69 -11.02
C SER A 18 11.10 -10.15 -9.99
N GLU A 19 12.08 -10.95 -10.40
CA GLU A 19 13.15 -11.41 -9.50
C GLU A 19 14.11 -10.28 -9.10
N ILE A 20 14.57 -9.48 -10.07
CA ILE A 20 15.46 -8.33 -9.82
C ILE A 20 14.77 -7.34 -8.88
N ILE A 21 13.52 -6.95 -9.18
CA ILE A 21 12.82 -5.96 -8.37
C ILE A 21 12.46 -6.48 -6.97
N SER A 22 12.32 -7.80 -6.77
CA SER A 22 12.23 -8.39 -5.43
C SER A 22 13.48 -8.10 -4.61
N TYR A 23 14.68 -8.31 -5.19
CA TYR A 23 15.94 -7.96 -4.52
C TYR A 23 16.11 -6.45 -4.33
N LEU A 24 15.54 -5.62 -5.20
CA LEU A 24 15.55 -4.16 -4.98
C LEU A 24 14.53 -3.72 -3.91
N GLY A 25 13.70 -4.63 -3.40
CA GLY A 25 12.69 -4.35 -2.38
C GLY A 25 11.41 -3.70 -2.92
N PHE A 26 11.15 -3.82 -4.23
CA PHE A 26 9.96 -3.27 -4.89
C PHE A 26 8.92 -4.37 -5.16
N THR A 27 7.65 -4.02 -4.92
CA THR A 27 6.48 -4.87 -5.20
C THR A 27 5.84 -4.52 -6.54
N GLY A 28 6.10 -3.33 -7.06
CA GLY A 28 5.70 -2.86 -8.37
C GLY A 28 6.54 -1.65 -8.78
N TYR A 29 6.38 -1.20 -10.02
CA TYR A 29 6.94 0.05 -10.50
C TYR A 29 6.19 0.55 -11.74
N ILE A 30 6.31 1.85 -12.00
CA ILE A 30 5.90 2.47 -13.27
C ILE A 30 7.07 2.48 -14.25
N ASN A 31 6.84 2.02 -15.48
CA ASN A 31 7.80 2.19 -16.56
C ASN A 31 7.91 3.69 -16.91
N PRO A 32 9.10 4.32 -16.85
CA PRO A 32 9.24 5.77 -17.01
C PRO A 32 8.94 6.26 -18.44
N ILE A 33 8.93 5.37 -19.43
CA ILE A 33 8.67 5.72 -20.84
C ILE A 33 7.20 5.48 -21.18
N THR A 34 6.69 4.28 -20.89
CA THR A 34 5.32 3.89 -21.28
C THR A 34 4.26 4.32 -20.27
N LEU A 35 4.68 4.68 -19.04
CA LEU A 35 3.82 4.95 -17.89
C LEU A 35 2.90 3.78 -17.50
N GLU A 36 3.23 2.57 -17.96
CA GLU A 36 2.52 1.34 -17.61
C GLU A 36 3.02 0.79 -16.26
N SER A 37 2.08 0.34 -15.43
CA SER A 37 2.39 -0.33 -14.17
C SER A 37 2.92 -1.74 -14.43
N ASN A 38 3.96 -2.13 -13.72
CA ASN A 38 4.58 -3.44 -13.81
C ASN A 38 4.63 -4.06 -12.41
N ILE A 39 3.98 -5.21 -12.26
CA ILE A 39 3.78 -5.87 -10.96
C ILE A 39 4.80 -6.96 -10.75
N ASN A 40 5.43 -6.97 -9.58
CA ASN A 40 6.22 -8.09 -9.11
C ASN A 40 5.30 -9.28 -8.82
N TYR A 41 5.34 -10.31 -9.66
CA TYR A 41 4.50 -11.48 -9.49
C TYR A 41 5.06 -12.52 -8.51
N ASN A 42 6.23 -12.26 -7.92
CA ASN A 42 6.82 -13.11 -6.89
C ASN A 42 6.28 -12.82 -5.49
N ILE A 43 5.61 -11.68 -5.30
CA ILE A 43 5.06 -11.28 -4.00
C ILE A 43 3.94 -12.26 -3.57
N PRO A 44 3.62 -12.35 -2.27
CA PRO A 44 2.50 -13.15 -1.81
C PRO A 44 1.22 -12.80 -2.57
N ILE A 45 0.48 -13.83 -3.02
CA ILE A 45 -0.72 -13.66 -3.85
C ILE A 45 -1.72 -12.71 -3.19
N ILE A 46 -1.86 -12.78 -1.87
CA ILE A 46 -2.75 -11.90 -1.11
C ILE A 46 -2.37 -10.42 -1.17
N SER A 47 -1.12 -10.07 -1.51
CA SER A 47 -0.67 -8.68 -1.65
C SER A 47 -0.93 -8.11 -3.05
N LEU A 48 -1.16 -8.97 -4.07
CA LEU A 48 -1.31 -8.54 -5.47
C LEU A 48 -2.40 -7.48 -5.67
N PRO A 49 -3.63 -7.59 -5.15
CA PRO A 49 -4.66 -6.61 -5.45
C PRO A 49 -4.31 -5.21 -4.91
N THR A 50 -3.74 -5.15 -3.70
CA THR A 50 -3.28 -3.87 -3.14
C THR A 50 -2.09 -3.29 -3.88
N THR A 51 -1.15 -4.12 -4.33
CA THR A 51 -0.01 -3.65 -5.14
C THR A 51 -0.46 -3.14 -6.50
N ILE A 52 -1.36 -3.86 -7.18
CA ILE A 52 -1.96 -3.42 -8.43
C ILE A 52 -2.65 -2.06 -8.24
N SER A 53 -3.49 -1.94 -7.21
CA SER A 53 -4.19 -0.69 -6.96
C SER A 53 -3.26 0.45 -6.56
N HIS A 54 -2.14 0.16 -5.90
CA HIS A 54 -1.11 1.14 -5.55
C HIS A 54 -0.43 1.68 -6.82
N GLU A 55 -0.03 0.81 -7.75
CA GLU A 55 0.58 1.26 -9.00
C GLU A 55 -0.42 2.02 -9.90
N ILE A 56 -1.70 1.61 -9.91
CA ILE A 56 -2.76 2.38 -10.57
C ILE A 56 -2.92 3.76 -9.92
N ALA A 57 -2.81 3.86 -8.58
CA ALA A 57 -2.85 5.14 -7.89
C ALA A 57 -1.72 6.08 -8.34
N HIS A 58 -0.54 5.54 -8.62
CA HIS A 58 0.54 6.30 -9.24
C HIS A 58 0.22 6.70 -10.69
N GLN A 59 -0.40 5.82 -11.50
CA GLN A 59 -0.81 6.14 -12.87
C GLN A 59 -1.84 7.27 -12.95
N ILE A 60 -2.73 7.40 -11.95
CA ILE A 60 -3.69 8.52 -11.85
C ILE A 60 -3.08 9.79 -11.24
N GLY A 61 -1.80 9.79 -10.91
CA GLY A 61 -1.05 10.97 -10.49
C GLY A 61 -0.88 11.14 -8.98
N TYR A 62 -1.24 10.14 -8.15
CA TYR A 62 -0.86 10.15 -6.73
C TYR A 62 0.60 9.78 -6.57
N SER A 63 1.50 10.76 -6.65
CA SER A 63 2.94 10.54 -6.56
C SER A 63 3.43 10.13 -5.16
N SER A 64 2.71 10.52 -4.10
CA SER A 64 3.07 10.15 -2.73
C SER A 64 2.73 8.68 -2.45
N GLU A 65 3.74 7.91 -2.05
CA GLU A 65 3.64 6.53 -1.56
C GLU A 65 2.54 6.33 -0.51
N SER A 66 2.43 7.23 0.47
CA SER A 66 1.41 7.14 1.52
C SER A 66 0.01 7.32 0.95
N LYS A 67 -0.17 8.27 0.00
CA LYS A 67 -1.46 8.47 -0.67
C LYS A 67 -1.80 7.28 -1.57
N ALA A 68 -0.83 6.76 -2.32
CA ALA A 68 -1.01 5.58 -3.16
C ALA A 68 -1.44 4.36 -2.34
N ASN A 69 -0.77 4.09 -1.21
CA ASN A 69 -1.16 3.02 -0.29
C ASN A 69 -2.53 3.25 0.35
N TYR A 70 -2.87 4.48 0.76
CA TYR A 70 -4.19 4.82 1.29
C TYR A 70 -5.31 4.54 0.26
N TYR A 71 -5.16 5.01 -0.98
CA TYR A 71 -6.16 4.76 -2.02
C TYR A 71 -6.22 3.30 -2.46
N ALA A 72 -5.09 2.59 -2.44
CA ALA A 72 -5.05 1.15 -2.65
C ALA A 72 -5.86 0.39 -1.59
N ILE A 73 -5.70 0.73 -0.31
CA ILE A 73 -6.49 0.17 0.79
C ILE A 73 -7.97 0.48 0.59
N LYS A 74 -8.31 1.75 0.35
CA LYS A 74 -9.71 2.19 0.24
C LYS A 74 -10.47 1.51 -0.90
N SER A 75 -9.86 1.49 -2.09
CA SER A 75 -10.45 0.89 -3.29
C SER A 75 -10.56 -0.64 -3.21
N THR A 76 -9.61 -1.31 -2.55
CA THR A 76 -9.67 -2.75 -2.36
C THR A 76 -10.70 -3.15 -1.31
N ILE A 77 -10.78 -2.43 -0.17
CA ILE A 77 -11.79 -2.68 0.87
C ILE A 77 -13.22 -2.46 0.37
N SER A 78 -13.44 -1.48 -0.51
CA SER A 78 -14.77 -1.22 -1.10
C SER A 78 -15.16 -2.21 -2.21
N ASN A 79 -14.28 -3.14 -2.58
CA ASN A 79 -14.56 -4.11 -3.64
C ASN A 79 -15.56 -5.18 -3.19
N ASN A 80 -16.41 -5.64 -4.11
CA ASN A 80 -17.38 -6.71 -3.85
C ASN A 80 -16.73 -8.10 -3.71
N ASN A 81 -15.55 -8.31 -4.31
CA ASN A 81 -14.82 -9.56 -4.20
C ASN A 81 -14.15 -9.69 -2.83
N ASN A 82 -14.49 -10.74 -2.09
CA ASN A 82 -13.98 -10.97 -0.72
C ASN A 82 -12.45 -11.11 -0.64
N PHE A 83 -11.80 -11.68 -1.66
CA PHE A 83 -10.34 -11.80 -1.69
C PHE A 83 -9.68 -10.41 -1.84
N ILE A 84 -10.20 -9.58 -2.74
CA ILE A 84 -9.70 -8.21 -2.92
C ILE A 84 -9.95 -7.37 -1.66
N LYS A 85 -11.17 -7.44 -1.10
CA LYS A 85 -11.51 -6.79 0.17
C LYS A 85 -10.55 -7.19 1.30
N TYR A 86 -10.32 -8.48 1.44
CA TYR A 86 -9.41 -9.02 2.46
C TYR A 86 -7.98 -8.52 2.27
N SER A 87 -7.46 -8.45 1.03
CA SER A 87 -6.13 -7.89 0.77
C SER A 87 -5.97 -6.46 1.29
N GLY A 88 -6.99 -5.62 1.07
CA GLY A 88 -7.03 -4.24 1.57
C GLY A 88 -7.05 -4.16 3.09
N SER A 89 -7.92 -4.95 3.74
CA SER A 89 -7.99 -5.03 5.20
C SER A 89 -6.68 -5.54 5.81
N LEU A 90 -6.04 -6.53 5.19
CA LEU A 90 -4.76 -7.08 5.62
C LEU A 90 -3.63 -6.05 5.50
N LEU A 91 -3.60 -5.26 4.43
CA LEU A 91 -2.62 -4.19 4.28
C LEU A 91 -2.83 -3.07 5.31
N ALA A 92 -4.08 -2.63 5.52
CA ALA A 92 -4.42 -1.65 6.54
C ALA A 92 -3.98 -2.12 7.94
N LEU A 93 -4.27 -3.38 8.29
CA LEU A 93 -3.88 -3.97 9.55
C LEU A 93 -2.35 -4.01 9.72
N GLN A 94 -1.58 -4.31 8.67
CA GLN A 94 -0.13 -4.26 8.72
C GLN A 94 0.40 -2.86 9.04
N TYR A 95 -0.18 -1.80 8.46
CA TYR A 95 0.18 -0.42 8.78
C TYR A 95 -0.12 -0.10 10.26
N ILE A 96 -1.29 -0.49 10.76
CA ILE A 96 -1.69 -0.26 12.15
C ILE A 96 -0.77 -1.03 13.12
N ILE A 97 -0.49 -2.31 12.86
CA ILE A 97 0.44 -3.11 13.66
C ILE A 97 1.82 -2.47 13.67
N SER A 98 2.31 -2.01 12.50
CA SER A 98 3.61 -1.36 12.42
C SER A 98 3.65 -0.07 13.23
N GLU A 99 2.61 0.75 13.18
CA GLU A 99 2.54 1.99 13.97
C GLU A 99 2.53 1.68 15.47
N LEU A 100 1.65 0.77 15.92
CA LEU A 100 1.54 0.36 17.32
C LEU A 100 2.82 -0.28 17.85
N GLN A 101 3.59 -0.98 17.01
CA GLN A 101 4.86 -1.55 17.40
C GLN A 101 5.86 -0.48 17.87
N TYR A 102 5.76 0.74 17.34
CA TYR A 102 6.60 1.88 17.73
C TYR A 102 5.95 2.77 18.80
N SER A 103 4.63 2.97 18.75
CA SER A 103 3.93 3.91 19.63
C SER A 103 3.44 3.29 20.94
N ASP A 104 2.99 2.03 20.93
CA ASP A 104 2.47 1.34 22.11
C ASP A 104 2.57 -0.19 21.95
N SER A 105 3.78 -0.71 22.20
CA SER A 105 4.07 -2.13 21.98
C SER A 105 3.38 -3.05 22.98
N ASP A 106 3.01 -2.57 24.17
CA ASP A 106 2.34 -3.38 25.18
C ASP A 106 0.85 -3.51 24.85
N TYR A 107 0.21 -2.44 24.39
CA TYR A 107 -1.14 -2.53 23.84
C TYR A 107 -1.21 -3.44 22.60
N LEU A 108 -0.20 -3.37 21.72
CA LEU A 108 -0.12 -4.26 20.56
C LEU A 108 -0.10 -5.74 20.98
N LYS A 109 0.69 -6.12 21.99
CA LYS A 109 0.76 -7.52 22.48
C LYS A 109 -0.60 -8.04 22.92
N LEU A 110 -1.38 -7.22 23.62
CA LEU A 110 -2.74 -7.56 24.03
C LEU A 110 -3.62 -7.81 22.81
N LYS A 111 -3.57 -6.89 21.83
CA LYS A 111 -4.41 -6.97 20.62
C LYS A 111 -4.01 -8.04 19.63
N LEU A 112 -2.74 -8.41 19.52
CA LEU A 112 -2.29 -9.50 18.66
C LEU A 112 -2.97 -10.84 19.02
N SER A 113 -3.30 -11.05 20.29
CA SER A 113 -3.99 -12.27 20.75
C SER A 113 -5.44 -12.38 20.27
N GLU A 114 -6.07 -11.24 19.92
CA GLU A 114 -7.44 -11.17 19.41
C GLU A 114 -7.51 -11.40 17.89
N ILE A 115 -6.38 -11.34 17.18
CA ILE A 115 -6.31 -11.50 15.73
C ILE A 115 -6.35 -12.98 15.35
N ASN A 116 -7.17 -13.31 14.35
CA ASN A 116 -7.24 -14.68 13.83
C ASN A 116 -5.87 -15.18 13.35
N LYS A 117 -5.51 -16.41 13.74
CA LYS A 117 -4.22 -17.04 13.41
C LYS A 117 -3.92 -17.08 11.90
N GLY A 118 -4.94 -17.25 11.05
CA GLY A 118 -4.79 -17.22 9.59
C GLY A 118 -4.33 -15.85 9.08
N VAL A 119 -4.86 -14.77 9.66
CA VAL A 119 -4.44 -13.40 9.34
C VAL A 119 -2.97 -13.18 9.74
N LEU A 120 -2.59 -13.63 10.93
CA LEU A 120 -1.19 -13.56 11.38
C LEU A 120 -0.24 -14.34 10.46
N LYS A 121 -0.67 -15.52 9.97
CA LYS A 121 0.09 -16.29 8.96
C LYS A 121 0.28 -15.53 7.66
N ASN A 122 -0.74 -14.82 7.15
CA ASN A 122 -0.58 -14.02 5.93
C ASN A 122 0.34 -12.80 6.14
N ILE A 123 0.35 -12.20 7.34
CA ILE A 123 1.34 -11.18 7.69
C ILE A 123 2.75 -11.78 7.70
N GLU A 124 2.91 -12.96 8.30
CA GLU A 124 4.18 -13.67 8.35
C GLU A 124 4.68 -14.10 6.96
N GLU A 125 3.79 -14.51 6.06
CA GLU A 125 4.10 -14.86 4.67
C GLU A 125 4.82 -13.71 3.95
N LYS A 126 4.29 -12.49 4.08
CA LYS A 126 4.95 -11.29 3.53
C LYS A 126 6.28 -10.99 4.23
N ARG A 127 6.38 -11.18 5.55
CA ARG A 127 7.65 -11.01 6.26
C ARG A 127 8.70 -12.01 5.77
N LYS A 128 8.32 -13.27 5.55
CA LYS A 128 9.20 -14.33 4.99
C LYS A 128 9.64 -14.00 3.57
N PHE A 129 8.72 -13.53 2.73
CA PHE A 129 9.05 -13.04 1.39
C PHE A 129 10.09 -11.91 1.45
N ASN A 130 9.85 -10.87 2.25
CA ASN A 130 10.80 -9.76 2.40
C ASN A 130 12.15 -10.25 2.95
N PHE A 131 12.15 -11.19 3.89
CA PHE A 131 13.38 -11.78 4.44
C PHE A 131 14.16 -12.57 3.39
N LYS A 132 13.48 -13.34 2.53
CA LYS A 132 14.10 -14.12 1.44
C LYS A 132 14.88 -13.23 0.46
N TYR A 133 14.36 -12.04 0.16
CA TYR A 133 14.98 -11.10 -0.79
C TYR A 133 15.81 -10.00 -0.11
N LYS A 134 15.89 -10.02 1.23
CA LYS A 134 16.71 -9.07 2.01
C LYS A 134 18.17 -9.21 1.60
N ASN A 135 18.75 -8.11 1.16
CA ASN A 135 20.16 -8.04 0.79
C ASN A 135 20.75 -6.70 1.24
N PRO A 136 22.09 -6.59 1.35
CA PRO A 136 22.72 -5.36 1.81
C PRO A 136 22.61 -4.19 0.81
N ILE A 137 22.16 -4.42 -0.42
CA ILE A 137 22.07 -3.41 -1.49
C ILE A 137 20.72 -2.66 -1.43
N GLU A 138 19.64 -3.32 -1.00
CA GLU A 138 18.29 -2.75 -0.86
C GLU A 138 18.26 -1.38 -0.16
N PRO A 139 18.96 -1.15 0.97
CA PRO A 139 18.97 0.16 1.64
C PRO A 139 19.62 1.27 0.79
N TYR A 140 20.63 0.93 -0.01
CA TYR A 140 21.31 1.89 -0.90
C TYR A 140 20.43 2.26 -2.08
N VAL A 141 19.74 1.27 -2.67
CA VAL A 141 18.79 1.49 -3.78
C VAL A 141 17.62 2.35 -3.30
N LYS A 142 17.05 2.02 -2.13
CA LYS A 142 16.00 2.83 -1.51
C LYS A 142 16.47 4.27 -1.27
N LYS A 143 17.70 4.47 -0.79
CA LYS A 143 18.29 5.81 -0.59
C LYS A 143 18.45 6.57 -1.92
N LEU A 144 18.93 5.92 -2.98
CA LEU A 144 19.07 6.53 -4.30
C LEU A 144 17.71 6.90 -4.91
N TYR A 145 16.72 6.03 -4.77
CA TYR A 145 15.35 6.28 -5.20
C TYR A 145 14.71 7.44 -4.42
N ASP A 146 14.91 7.48 -3.10
CA ASP A 146 14.44 8.57 -2.25
C ASP A 146 15.06 9.92 -2.64
N ILE A 147 16.34 9.93 -3.03
CA ILE A 147 17.03 11.12 -3.57
C ILE A 147 16.44 11.53 -4.92
N PHE A 148 16.18 10.57 -5.81
CA PHE A 148 15.53 10.82 -7.10
C PHE A 148 14.15 11.44 -6.93
N LEU A 149 13.32 10.91 -6.02
CA LEU A 149 12.00 11.46 -5.72
C LEU A 149 12.10 12.88 -5.14
N LYS A 150 12.99 13.10 -4.16
CA LYS A 150 13.21 14.43 -3.54
C LYS A 150 13.68 15.47 -4.55
N LYS A 151 14.53 15.08 -5.50
CA LYS A 151 14.98 15.96 -6.61
C LYS A 151 13.85 16.33 -7.56
N ASN A 152 12.79 15.50 -7.65
CA ASN A 152 11.58 15.76 -8.44
C ASN A 152 10.43 16.35 -7.58
N ASN A 153 10.75 17.20 -6.60
CA ASN A 153 9.80 17.92 -5.72
C ASN A 153 8.92 17.05 -4.80
N GLN A 154 9.32 15.80 -4.50
CA GLN A 154 8.67 14.98 -3.46
C GLN A 154 9.36 15.20 -2.10
N VAL A 155 8.97 16.23 -1.35
CA VAL A 155 9.69 16.70 -0.15
C VAL A 155 9.64 15.71 1.05
N HIS A 156 8.70 14.77 1.07
CA HIS A 156 8.53 13.81 2.18
C HIS A 156 8.92 12.39 1.79
N GLY A 157 10.22 12.08 1.87
CA GLY A 157 10.72 10.69 1.84
C GLY A 157 10.42 9.91 3.12
N ILE A 158 10.56 8.58 3.04
CA ILE A 158 10.43 7.45 4.02
C ILE A 158 10.06 7.80 5.50
N ARG A 159 8.96 8.52 5.72
CA ARG A 159 8.18 8.52 6.98
C ARG A 159 6.70 8.26 6.67
N SER A 160 6.47 7.31 5.75
CA SER A 160 5.19 7.07 5.10
C SER A 160 4.20 6.24 5.93
N TYR A 161 4.67 5.40 6.86
CA TYR A 161 3.81 4.49 7.62
C TYR A 161 2.83 5.24 8.54
N ASN A 162 3.31 6.19 9.33
CA ASN A 162 2.48 7.02 10.22
C ASN A 162 1.44 7.83 9.42
N MET A 163 1.79 8.23 8.19
CA MET A 163 0.92 9.02 7.33
C MET A 163 -0.27 8.20 6.79
N VAL A 164 -0.07 6.93 6.43
CA VAL A 164 -1.19 6.06 5.99
C VAL A 164 -2.17 5.86 7.14
N VAL A 165 -1.69 5.54 8.34
CA VAL A 165 -2.56 5.36 9.52
C VAL A 165 -3.31 6.65 9.85
N GLY A 166 -2.64 7.81 9.79
CA GLY A 166 -3.30 9.11 9.95
C GLY A 166 -4.45 9.34 8.97
N LEU A 167 -4.24 9.05 7.68
CA LEU A 167 -5.28 9.17 6.64
C LEU A 167 -6.46 8.22 6.88
N LEU A 168 -6.19 6.99 7.37
CA LEU A 168 -7.24 6.04 7.72
C LEU A 168 -8.07 6.51 8.93
N ILE A 169 -7.41 7.07 9.95
CA ILE A 169 -8.07 7.64 11.13
C ILE A 169 -8.93 8.84 10.74
N GLU A 170 -8.40 9.75 9.91
CA GLU A 170 -9.13 10.91 9.40
C GLU A 170 -10.40 10.48 8.65
N ASP A 171 -10.29 9.54 7.70
CA ASP A 171 -11.43 9.02 6.94
C ASP A 171 -12.48 8.36 7.85
N TYR A 172 -12.03 7.63 8.87
CA TYR A 172 -12.92 7.04 9.87
C TYR A 172 -13.73 8.10 10.63
N TYR A 173 -13.08 9.13 11.19
CA TYR A 173 -13.79 10.18 11.92
C TYR A 173 -14.73 10.99 11.01
N GLN A 174 -14.30 11.31 9.78
CA GLN A 174 -15.15 12.00 8.81
C GLN A 174 -16.40 11.18 8.44
N SER A 175 -16.27 9.84 8.34
CA SER A 175 -17.42 8.97 8.09
C SER A 175 -18.44 9.03 9.23
N LYS A 176 -17.99 9.06 10.49
CA LYS A 176 -18.87 9.14 11.67
C LYS A 176 -19.63 10.46 11.76
N ILE A 177 -18.96 11.57 11.44
CA ILE A 177 -19.59 12.91 11.41
C ILE A 177 -20.69 12.98 10.32
N LYS A 178 -20.47 12.32 9.17
CA LYS A 178 -21.49 12.29 8.10
C LYS A 178 -22.70 11.47 8.50
N THR A 179 -22.51 10.31 9.14
CA THR A 179 -23.62 9.48 9.64
C THR A 179 -24.43 10.22 10.69
N SER A 180 -23.79 10.87 11.67
CA SER A 180 -24.51 11.62 12.72
C SER A 180 -25.35 12.79 12.19
N LYS A 181 -24.98 13.38 11.04
CA LYS A 181 -25.75 14.44 10.38
C LYS A 181 -26.94 13.91 9.56
N LEU A 182 -26.84 12.66 9.09
CA LEU A 182 -27.93 11.99 8.38
C LEU A 182 -29.00 11.49 9.35
N ASP A 183 -28.60 11.08 10.56
CA ASP A 183 -29.52 10.61 11.61
C ASP A 183 -30.22 11.76 12.37
N SER A 184 -29.81 13.02 12.13
CA SER A 184 -30.36 14.22 12.77
C SER A 184 -31.32 15.05 11.88
N ASN A 185 -31.66 14.54 10.69
CA ASN A 185 -32.62 15.12 9.74
C ASN A 185 -33.79 14.15 9.52
#